data_AF-A0A1F5S729-F1
#
_entry.id   AF-A0A1F5S729-F1
#
_cell.length_a   1.000
_cell.length_b   1.000
_cell.length_c   1.000
_cell.angle_alpha   90.00
_cell.angle_beta   90.00
_cell.angle_gamma   90.00
#
_symmetry.space_group_name_H-M   'P 1'
#
loop_
_entity.id
_entity.type
_entity.pdbx_description
1 polymer ?
#
loop_
_entity_poly.entity_id
_entity_poly.type
_entity_poly.pdbx_seq_one_letter_code
_entity_poly.pdbx_strand_id
1 'polypeptide(L)'
;MVIGQYNIISGTINSWVATDPLFVIGNGADAANRANALTVLKDGNVGIGAASPAARLDLGQLPASTEGLRIKIGATAPYSPLVIVKSAGTDAFRVNENGNVGIGTAAPGEKLEVSGKIKFSAANGITITTENDQGGFKIGSSAATAGFRMLPFGNNLWFQNTYSAGDIYFSALNGVDLSGNVIFKITGNAGIGVAAPKSKLQINGDIQINNANHVACDNDHRGAIKYENDNFYGCRTTGWVQLDN
;
A
#
# COMPACT_ATOMS: atom_id res chain seq x y z
N MET A 1 -27.50 -31.06 -31.69
CA MET A 1 -28.59 -31.09 -30.68
C MET A 1 -29.00 -29.67 -30.38
N VAL A 2 -30.28 -29.35 -30.52
CA VAL A 2 -30.80 -28.02 -30.19
C VAL A 2 -31.88 -28.19 -29.14
N ILE A 3 -31.75 -27.48 -28.04
CA ILE A 3 -32.70 -27.49 -26.93
C ILE A 3 -32.98 -26.06 -26.49
N GLY A 4 -34.15 -25.80 -25.93
CA GLY A 4 -34.58 -24.45 -25.55
C GLY A 4 -35.40 -23.74 -26.64
N GLN A 5 -35.68 -22.45 -26.44
CA GLN A 5 -36.61 -21.67 -27.25
C GLN A 5 -35.91 -20.56 -28.03
N TYR A 6 -36.50 -20.18 -29.17
CA TYR A 6 -36.04 -19.08 -30.03
C TYR A 6 -34.52 -19.06 -30.22
N ASN A 7 -33.97 -20.25 -30.43
CA ASN A 7 -32.56 -20.51 -30.63
C ASN A 7 -32.07 -19.77 -31.89
N ILE A 8 -30.86 -19.22 -31.84
CA ILE A 8 -30.10 -18.90 -33.04
C ILE A 8 -29.52 -20.23 -33.55
N ILE A 9 -30.16 -20.77 -34.59
CA ILE A 9 -29.76 -22.00 -35.26
C ILE A 9 -29.30 -21.61 -36.66
N SER A 10 -28.19 -22.19 -37.10
CA SER A 10 -27.66 -22.01 -38.45
C SER A 10 -26.99 -23.31 -38.90
N GLY A 11 -26.60 -23.38 -40.17
CA GLY A 11 -25.71 -24.41 -40.69
C GLY A 11 -26.32 -25.37 -41.71
N THR A 12 -25.50 -26.31 -42.15
CA THR A 12 -25.84 -27.25 -43.23
C THR A 12 -25.80 -28.70 -42.73
N ILE A 13 -26.60 -29.55 -43.36
CA ILE A 13 -26.73 -30.98 -43.00
C ILE A 13 -25.99 -31.90 -43.97
N ASN A 14 -25.57 -31.39 -45.13
CA ASN A 14 -25.03 -32.20 -46.24
C ASN A 14 -23.55 -31.96 -46.50
N SER A 15 -22.95 -31.01 -45.81
CA SER A 15 -21.52 -30.75 -45.86
C SER A 15 -21.02 -30.41 -44.47
N TRP A 16 -19.76 -30.76 -44.20
CA TRP A 16 -19.12 -30.38 -42.96
C TRP A 16 -18.74 -28.91 -43.00
N VAL A 17 -19.43 -28.09 -42.20
CA VAL A 17 -19.12 -26.68 -42.01
C VAL A 17 -18.77 -26.45 -40.54
N ALA A 18 -17.54 -26.02 -40.28
CA ALA A 18 -16.93 -25.94 -38.95
C ALA A 18 -17.68 -25.03 -37.96
N THR A 19 -18.21 -23.91 -38.45
CA THR A 19 -18.95 -22.92 -37.66
C THR A 19 -20.41 -23.30 -37.44
N ASP A 20 -20.84 -24.45 -37.94
CA ASP A 20 -22.18 -24.92 -37.67
C ASP A 20 -22.30 -25.33 -36.21
N PRO A 21 -23.42 -25.03 -35.55
CA PRO A 21 -23.63 -25.47 -34.19
C PRO A 21 -23.78 -26.99 -34.09
N LEU A 22 -22.98 -27.60 -33.20
CA LEU A 22 -23.10 -28.99 -32.81
C LEU A 22 -24.11 -29.16 -31.67
N PHE A 23 -24.05 -28.26 -30.68
CA PHE A 23 -24.96 -28.20 -29.54
C PHE A 23 -25.35 -26.76 -29.25
N VAL A 24 -26.64 -26.48 -29.23
CA VAL A 24 -27.17 -25.16 -28.89
C VAL A 24 -28.19 -25.29 -27.78
N ILE A 25 -28.07 -24.41 -26.80
CA ILE A 25 -29.11 -24.12 -25.84
C ILE A 25 -29.60 -22.70 -26.11
N GLY A 26 -30.80 -22.56 -26.67
CA GLY A 26 -31.40 -21.26 -26.96
C GLY A 26 -32.12 -20.67 -25.76
N ASN A 27 -32.08 -19.35 -25.70
CA ASN A 27 -32.74 -18.53 -24.69
C ASN A 27 -33.29 -17.23 -25.30
N GLY A 28 -33.64 -17.24 -26.58
CA GLY A 28 -34.26 -16.08 -27.21
C GLY A 28 -35.62 -15.75 -26.61
N ALA A 29 -36.04 -14.50 -26.75
CA ALA A 29 -37.31 -14.00 -26.21
C ALA A 29 -38.49 -14.24 -27.16
N ASP A 30 -38.25 -14.09 -28.46
CA ASP A 30 -39.25 -14.26 -29.49
C ASP A 30 -38.58 -14.51 -30.85
N ALA A 31 -39.38 -14.56 -31.92
CA ALA A 31 -38.90 -14.84 -33.25
C ALA A 31 -37.95 -13.76 -33.80
N ALA A 32 -38.07 -12.50 -33.37
CA ALA A 32 -37.23 -11.38 -33.75
C ALA A 32 -36.00 -11.23 -32.84
N ASN A 33 -36.09 -11.66 -31.58
CA ASN A 33 -35.05 -11.53 -30.55
C ASN A 33 -34.50 -12.91 -30.14
N ARG A 34 -33.86 -13.58 -31.10
CA ARG A 34 -33.24 -14.89 -30.86
C ARG A 34 -31.91 -14.76 -30.11
N ALA A 35 -31.60 -15.73 -29.25
CA ALA A 35 -30.34 -15.77 -28.51
C ALA A 35 -29.96 -17.22 -28.15
N ASN A 36 -28.66 -17.45 -27.91
CA ASN A 36 -28.16 -18.71 -27.37
C ASN A 36 -27.47 -18.49 -26.02
N ALA A 37 -27.89 -19.28 -25.03
CA ALA A 37 -27.29 -19.34 -23.71
C ALA A 37 -25.98 -20.13 -23.74
N LEU A 38 -25.95 -21.23 -24.50
CA LEU A 38 -24.75 -22.01 -24.72
C LEU A 38 -24.70 -22.40 -26.18
N THR A 39 -23.56 -22.15 -26.82
CA THR A 39 -23.31 -22.61 -28.18
C THR A 39 -22.02 -23.39 -28.19
N VAL A 40 -22.07 -24.64 -28.62
CA VAL A 40 -20.91 -25.45 -28.95
C VAL A 40 -20.93 -25.68 -30.46
N LEU A 41 -19.93 -25.14 -31.15
CA LEU A 41 -19.79 -25.30 -32.60
C LEU A 41 -19.10 -26.63 -32.94
N LYS A 42 -19.25 -27.11 -34.19
CA LYS A 42 -18.59 -28.34 -34.68
C LYS A 42 -17.06 -28.25 -34.61
N ASP A 43 -16.51 -27.05 -34.63
CA ASP A 43 -15.09 -26.74 -34.42
C ASP A 43 -14.63 -26.73 -32.94
N GLY A 44 -15.55 -26.94 -31.99
CA GLY A 44 -15.29 -27.03 -30.55
C GLY A 44 -15.35 -25.71 -29.77
N ASN A 45 -15.70 -24.59 -30.39
CA ASN A 45 -15.88 -23.34 -29.65
C ASN A 45 -17.12 -23.39 -28.76
N VAL A 46 -16.96 -23.00 -27.49
CA VAL A 46 -18.02 -22.92 -26.50
C VAL A 46 -18.27 -21.46 -26.16
N GLY A 47 -19.49 -20.98 -26.36
CA GLY A 47 -19.88 -19.66 -25.86
C GLY A 47 -20.99 -19.79 -24.84
N ILE A 48 -20.86 -19.05 -23.75
CA ILE A 48 -21.87 -18.87 -22.72
C ILE A 48 -22.43 -17.46 -22.91
N GLY A 49 -23.66 -17.35 -23.43
CA GLY A 49 -24.27 -16.08 -23.84
C GLY A 49 -23.79 -15.53 -25.18
N ALA A 50 -22.96 -16.27 -25.92
CA ALA A 50 -22.50 -15.93 -27.27
C ALA A 50 -23.04 -16.95 -28.28
N ALA A 51 -23.93 -16.52 -29.17
CA ALA A 51 -24.54 -17.37 -30.20
C ALA A 51 -23.60 -17.70 -31.37
N SER A 52 -22.53 -16.93 -31.50
CA SER A 52 -21.42 -17.21 -32.38
C SER A 52 -20.16 -17.01 -31.55
N PRO A 53 -19.82 -17.99 -30.68
CA PRO A 53 -18.67 -17.90 -29.80
C PRO A 53 -17.42 -17.62 -30.63
N ALA A 54 -16.80 -16.48 -30.40
CA ALA A 54 -15.57 -16.08 -31.09
C ALA A 54 -14.32 -16.68 -30.42
N ALA A 55 -14.48 -17.32 -29.25
CA ALA A 55 -13.41 -17.98 -28.49
C ALA A 55 -13.83 -19.39 -27.99
N ARG A 56 -12.84 -20.18 -27.53
CA ARG A 56 -13.04 -21.53 -26.99
C ARG A 56 -13.99 -21.55 -25.78
N LEU A 57 -13.93 -20.52 -24.93
CA LEU A 57 -14.90 -20.17 -23.88
C LEU A 57 -15.21 -18.67 -24.03
N ASP A 58 -16.16 -18.34 -24.89
CA ASP A 58 -16.64 -16.97 -25.08
C ASP A 58 -17.75 -16.66 -24.07
N LEU A 59 -17.51 -15.76 -23.12
CA LEU A 59 -18.59 -15.22 -22.29
C LEU A 59 -19.14 -14.00 -23.03
N GLY A 60 -20.27 -14.18 -23.72
CA GLY A 60 -20.84 -13.14 -24.57
C GLY A 60 -21.10 -11.85 -23.80
N GLN A 61 -20.91 -10.71 -24.46
CA GLN A 61 -21.20 -9.39 -23.86
C GLN A 61 -22.62 -9.36 -23.31
N LEU A 62 -22.73 -9.28 -21.98
CA LEU A 62 -23.91 -8.73 -21.34
C LEU A 62 -23.90 -7.20 -21.56
N PRO A 63 -25.07 -6.55 -21.73
CA PRO A 63 -25.16 -5.14 -22.12
C PRO A 63 -24.22 -4.22 -21.32
N ALA A 64 -23.18 -3.66 -21.97
CA ALA A 64 -22.20 -2.59 -21.63
C ALA A 64 -21.83 -2.29 -20.15
N SER A 65 -22.22 -3.14 -19.21
CA SER A 65 -22.29 -2.85 -17.77
C SER A 65 -22.25 -4.12 -16.93
N THR A 66 -21.95 -5.28 -17.51
CA THR A 66 -21.73 -6.51 -16.74
C THR A 66 -20.43 -7.16 -17.18
N GLU A 67 -19.62 -7.48 -16.19
CA GLU A 67 -18.26 -8.06 -16.25
C GLU A 67 -18.13 -9.18 -17.30
N GLY A 68 -16.99 -9.18 -18.01
CA GLY A 68 -16.63 -10.27 -18.93
C GLY A 68 -16.03 -11.49 -18.22
N LEU A 69 -14.83 -11.86 -18.65
CA LEU A 69 -14.22 -13.18 -18.50
C LEU A 69 -13.55 -13.44 -17.15
N ARG A 70 -13.94 -14.53 -16.46
CA ARG A 70 -13.23 -15.08 -15.29
C ARG A 70 -12.34 -16.26 -15.74
N ILE A 71 -11.00 -16.15 -15.70
CA ILE A 71 -10.06 -17.19 -16.16
C ILE A 71 -8.81 -17.34 -15.27
N LYS A 72 -8.29 -18.56 -15.18
CA LYS A 72 -7.09 -18.97 -14.42
C LYS A 72 -5.79 -18.95 -15.27
N ILE A 73 -4.64 -18.76 -14.60
CA ILE A 73 -3.37 -18.13 -15.03
C ILE A 73 -2.36 -19.02 -15.79
N GLY A 74 -1.65 -18.44 -16.78
CA GLY A 74 -0.31 -18.84 -17.23
C GLY A 74 0.18 -18.34 -18.63
N ALA A 75 0.58 -17.07 -18.81
CA ALA A 75 1.62 -16.54 -19.77
C ALA A 75 1.50 -15.01 -20.07
N THR A 76 2.55 -14.45 -20.72
CA THR A 76 3.07 -13.06 -20.81
C THR A 76 2.31 -12.02 -21.67
N ALA A 77 2.06 -10.82 -21.08
CA ALA A 77 1.61 -9.51 -21.62
C ALA A 77 0.12 -9.32 -22.06
N PRO A 78 -0.43 -8.08 -22.13
CA PRO A 78 -0.84 -7.16 -21.07
C PRO A 78 -2.24 -7.43 -20.49
N TYR A 79 -2.70 -8.67 -20.53
CA TYR A 79 -4.03 -8.96 -19.98
C TYR A 79 -3.98 -9.08 -18.47
N SER A 80 -5.00 -8.52 -17.85
CA SER A 80 -5.20 -8.66 -16.43
C SER A 80 -5.78 -10.04 -16.17
N PRO A 81 -5.03 -11.00 -15.57
CA PRO A 81 -5.46 -12.40 -15.50
C PRO A 81 -6.82 -12.58 -14.82
N LEU A 82 -7.22 -11.64 -13.96
CA LEU A 82 -8.53 -11.60 -13.35
C LEU A 82 -8.97 -10.13 -13.24
N VAL A 83 -10.01 -9.78 -13.99
CA VAL A 83 -10.70 -8.49 -13.87
C VAL A 83 -12.13 -8.74 -13.46
N ILE A 84 -12.50 -8.16 -12.32
CA ILE A 84 -13.87 -8.08 -11.81
C ILE A 84 -14.27 -6.61 -11.98
N VAL A 85 -14.98 -6.30 -13.08
CA VAL A 85 -15.35 -4.94 -13.52
C VAL A 85 -16.67 -4.45 -12.90
N LYS A 86 -16.66 -3.47 -12.00
CA LYS A 86 -17.94 -2.87 -11.59
C LYS A 86 -18.65 -2.23 -12.80
N SER A 87 -19.95 -2.51 -12.93
CA SER A 87 -20.91 -2.06 -13.96
C SER A 87 -20.81 -0.62 -14.50
N ALA A 88 -20.08 0.30 -13.86
CA ALA A 88 -19.98 1.70 -14.30
C ALA A 88 -18.64 2.39 -13.91
N GLY A 89 -17.51 1.92 -14.46
CA GLY A 89 -16.39 2.84 -14.76
C GLY A 89 -15.09 2.70 -13.98
N THR A 90 -14.94 1.72 -13.07
CA THR A 90 -13.63 1.35 -12.49
C THR A 90 -13.61 -0.12 -12.12
N ASP A 91 -12.51 -0.82 -12.41
CA ASP A 91 -12.32 -2.22 -12.03
C ASP A 91 -12.39 -2.35 -10.49
N ALA A 92 -13.20 -3.28 -9.98
CA ALA A 92 -13.33 -3.52 -8.54
C ALA A 92 -12.09 -4.26 -8.01
N PHE A 93 -11.63 -5.24 -8.78
CA PHE A 93 -10.40 -5.97 -8.54
C PHE A 93 -9.77 -6.35 -9.87
N ARG A 94 -8.48 -6.04 -10.00
CA ARG A 94 -7.71 -6.31 -11.20
C ARG A 94 -6.32 -6.77 -10.81
N VAL A 95 -5.91 -7.94 -11.25
CA VAL A 95 -4.49 -8.28 -11.30
C VAL A 95 -4.03 -7.90 -12.70
N ASN A 96 -3.07 -6.99 -12.86
CA ASN A 96 -2.53 -6.64 -14.18
C ASN A 96 -1.39 -7.58 -14.60
N GLU A 97 -0.88 -7.36 -15.80
CA GLU A 97 0.20 -8.15 -16.39
C GLU A 97 1.53 -8.11 -15.63
N ASN A 98 1.80 -7.01 -14.93
CA ASN A 98 3.01 -6.82 -14.11
C ASN A 98 2.87 -7.53 -12.76
N GLY A 99 1.77 -8.27 -12.57
CA GLY A 99 1.38 -8.87 -11.30
C GLY A 99 0.94 -7.84 -10.26
N ASN A 100 0.67 -6.61 -10.67
CA ASN A 100 0.17 -5.58 -9.77
C ASN A 100 -1.31 -5.80 -9.50
N VAL A 101 -1.73 -5.60 -8.26
CA VAL A 101 -3.12 -5.75 -7.83
C VAL A 101 -3.73 -4.38 -7.64
N GLY A 102 -4.74 -4.06 -8.45
CA GLY A 102 -5.57 -2.86 -8.35
C GLY A 102 -6.90 -3.16 -7.68
N ILE A 103 -7.27 -2.35 -6.69
CA ILE A 103 -8.61 -2.36 -6.07
C ILE A 103 -9.21 -0.96 -6.24
N GLY A 104 -10.31 -0.86 -7.02
CA GLY A 104 -10.92 0.42 -7.37
C GLY A 104 -10.08 1.28 -8.33
N THR A 105 -9.02 0.71 -8.91
CA THR A 105 -8.13 1.35 -9.88
C THR A 105 -8.04 0.48 -11.14
N ALA A 106 -8.22 1.10 -12.30
CA ALA A 106 -8.12 0.41 -13.59
C ALA A 106 -6.66 0.21 -14.05
N ALA A 107 -5.71 0.94 -13.43
CA ALA A 107 -4.31 0.99 -13.84
C ALA A 107 -3.38 1.07 -12.61
N PRO A 108 -3.24 -0.01 -11.82
CA PRO A 108 -2.35 0.00 -10.65
C PRO A 108 -0.87 0.18 -11.05
N GLY A 109 -0.25 1.26 -10.60
CA GLY A 109 1.16 1.60 -10.79
C GLY A 109 2.11 0.87 -9.84
N GLU A 110 1.59 0.35 -8.73
CA GLU A 110 2.35 -0.37 -7.70
C GLU A 110 1.86 -1.81 -7.52
N LYS A 111 2.69 -2.67 -6.90
CA LYS A 111 2.35 -4.10 -6.68
C LYS A 111 0.99 -4.31 -6.01
N LEU A 112 0.59 -3.38 -5.15
CA LEU A 112 -0.77 -3.25 -4.63
C LEU A 112 -1.16 -1.77 -4.61
N GLU A 113 -2.17 -1.39 -5.38
CA GLU A 113 -2.73 -0.04 -5.40
C GLU A 113 -4.23 -0.10 -5.07
N VAL A 114 -4.64 0.66 -4.05
CA VAL A 114 -6.03 0.75 -3.61
C VAL A 114 -6.52 2.18 -3.75
N SER A 115 -7.46 2.41 -4.67
CA SER A 115 -8.19 3.66 -4.77
C SER A 115 -9.34 3.64 -3.75
N GLY A 116 -9.03 3.97 -2.50
CA GLY A 116 -9.99 3.96 -1.39
C GLY A 116 -9.36 3.72 -0.03
N LYS A 117 -10.21 3.45 0.97
CA LYS A 117 -9.76 3.14 2.35
C LYS A 117 -9.46 1.65 2.48
N ILE A 118 -8.35 1.32 3.14
CA ILE A 118 -8.03 -0.04 3.57
C ILE A 118 -8.26 -0.13 5.08
N LYS A 119 -9.10 -1.08 5.53
CA LYS A 119 -9.34 -1.34 6.95
C LYS A 119 -8.65 -2.65 7.34
N PHE A 120 -7.85 -2.61 8.39
CA PHE A 120 -7.25 -3.78 9.04
C PHE A 120 -7.99 -4.05 10.37
N SER A 121 -8.15 -5.31 10.78
CA SER A 121 -8.86 -5.65 12.03
C SER A 121 -7.98 -5.42 13.26
N ALA A 122 -8.59 -5.06 14.39
CA ALA A 122 -7.89 -4.54 15.58
C ALA A 122 -6.86 -5.51 16.22
N ALA A 123 -6.90 -6.81 15.89
CA ALA A 123 -6.02 -7.80 16.51
C ALA A 123 -4.61 -7.83 15.90
N ASN A 124 -4.43 -7.36 14.65
CA ASN A 124 -3.16 -7.45 13.93
C ASN A 124 -2.92 -6.12 13.20
N GLY A 125 -1.86 -5.39 13.57
CA GLY A 125 -1.44 -4.19 12.86
C GLY A 125 -1.01 -4.48 11.41
N ILE A 126 -0.65 -3.44 10.67
CA ILE A 126 -0.10 -3.61 9.31
C ILE A 126 1.37 -4.04 9.43
N THR A 127 1.69 -5.26 9.00
CA THR A 127 3.08 -5.71 8.83
C THR A 127 3.51 -5.45 7.38
N ILE A 128 4.37 -4.45 7.17
CA ILE A 128 5.06 -4.23 5.89
C ILE A 128 6.49 -4.73 6.05
N THR A 129 6.81 -5.90 5.47
CA THR A 129 8.16 -6.45 5.46
C THR A 129 8.83 -6.22 4.11
N THR A 130 10.15 -6.10 4.12
CA THR A 130 11.01 -6.31 2.94
C THR A 130 11.85 -7.55 3.22
N GLU A 131 12.23 -8.30 2.19
CA GLU A 131 12.72 -9.70 2.28
C GLU A 131 13.93 -9.94 3.21
N ASN A 132 14.59 -8.91 3.77
CA ASN A 132 15.71 -9.06 4.70
C ASN A 132 15.61 -8.13 5.93
N ASP A 133 14.95 -8.66 6.96
CA ASP A 133 15.03 -8.34 8.39
C ASP A 133 14.24 -7.17 9.02
N GLN A 134 13.46 -7.60 10.03
CA GLN A 134 12.70 -6.87 11.07
C GLN A 134 11.60 -5.95 10.50
N GLY A 135 10.34 -6.36 10.67
CA GLY A 135 9.17 -5.68 10.12
C GLY A 135 8.89 -4.35 10.81
N GLY A 136 8.65 -3.31 10.02
CA GLY A 136 8.36 -1.98 10.51
C GLY A 136 7.66 -1.16 9.46
N PHE A 137 6.76 -0.27 9.88
CA PHE A 137 6.13 0.67 8.97
C PHE A 137 7.20 1.55 8.32
N LYS A 138 7.41 1.37 7.01
CA LYS A 138 8.29 2.20 6.19
C LYS A 138 7.42 3.18 5.41
N ILE A 139 7.64 4.48 5.61
CA ILE A 139 7.17 5.51 4.68
C ILE A 139 8.39 6.01 3.91
N GLY A 140 8.44 5.77 2.59
CA GLY A 140 9.50 6.26 1.70
C GLY A 140 9.14 6.05 0.23
N SER A 141 9.48 7.02 -0.62
CA SER A 141 9.26 6.93 -2.07
C SER A 141 10.26 5.97 -2.72
N SER A 142 9.84 5.32 -3.81
CA SER A 142 10.65 4.38 -4.57
C SER A 142 11.91 5.05 -5.14
N ALA A 143 13.00 4.27 -5.18
CA ALA A 143 14.37 4.61 -5.58
C ALA A 143 15.22 5.38 -4.54
N ALA A 144 16.06 4.63 -3.82
CA ALA A 144 17.35 5.05 -3.25
C ALA A 144 17.46 6.33 -2.38
N THR A 145 16.38 6.98 -1.93
CA THR A 145 16.50 8.27 -1.21
C THR A 145 15.45 8.40 -0.11
N ALA A 146 15.89 8.44 1.16
CA ALA A 146 15.14 8.74 2.38
C ALA A 146 13.85 7.91 2.68
N GLY A 147 13.92 7.04 3.69
CA GLY A 147 12.75 6.38 4.28
C GLY A 147 12.74 6.52 5.80
N PHE A 148 11.55 6.71 6.38
CA PHE A 148 11.33 6.61 7.82
C PHE A 148 10.88 5.19 8.15
N ARG A 149 11.55 4.53 9.09
CA ARG A 149 11.25 3.16 9.53
C ARG A 149 11.00 3.13 11.04
N MET A 150 9.94 2.44 11.44
CA MET A 150 9.67 2.11 12.85
C MET A 150 9.91 0.63 13.11
N LEU A 151 10.95 0.26 13.85
CA LEU A 151 11.31 -1.14 14.12
C LEU A 151 11.26 -1.49 15.61
N PRO A 152 10.74 -2.65 15.99
CA PRO A 152 11.10 -3.22 17.28
C PRO A 152 12.57 -3.71 17.23
N PHE A 153 13.35 -3.44 18.27
CA PHE A 153 14.64 -4.09 18.52
C PHE A 153 14.88 -4.22 20.01
N GLY A 154 15.01 -5.47 20.48
CA GLY A 154 14.89 -5.80 21.90
C GLY A 154 13.50 -5.42 22.42
N ASN A 155 13.46 -4.71 23.56
CA ASN A 155 12.22 -4.21 24.18
C ASN A 155 11.85 -2.77 23.74
N ASN A 156 12.54 -2.20 22.75
CA ASN A 156 12.40 -0.80 22.37
C ASN A 156 11.77 -0.65 20.97
N LEU A 157 11.08 0.47 20.76
CA LEU A 157 10.63 0.93 19.45
C LEU A 157 11.65 1.95 18.92
N TRP A 158 12.25 1.64 17.76
CA TRP A 158 13.27 2.45 17.12
C TRP A 158 12.66 3.26 15.98
N PHE A 159 12.96 4.56 15.95
CA PHE A 159 12.70 5.44 14.83
C PHE A 159 14.00 5.60 14.04
N GLN A 160 14.03 5.11 12.81
CA GLN A 160 15.25 5.06 12.00
C GLN A 160 15.06 5.79 10.66
N ASN A 161 15.97 6.71 10.36
CA ASN A 161 16.20 7.15 8.98
C ASN A 161 17.01 6.07 8.26
N THR A 162 16.49 5.54 7.15
CA THR A 162 17.14 4.43 6.42
C THR A 162 18.13 4.90 5.34
N TYR A 163 18.35 6.20 5.21
CA TYR A 163 19.31 6.78 4.27
C TYR A 163 20.62 7.08 5.01
N SER A 164 21.74 6.54 4.52
CA SER A 164 23.04 6.63 5.18
C SER A 164 23.61 8.05 5.32
N ALA A 165 22.99 9.04 4.68
CA ALA A 165 23.33 10.45 4.79
C ALA A 165 22.17 11.32 5.32
N GLY A 166 21.06 10.72 5.78
CA GLY A 166 19.85 11.43 6.21
C GLY A 166 19.73 11.57 7.74
N ASP A 167 19.21 12.71 8.19
CA ASP A 167 18.88 12.97 9.60
C ASP A 167 17.40 12.70 9.92
N ILE A 168 17.02 12.69 11.20
CA ILE A 168 15.61 12.67 11.63
C ILE A 168 15.19 14.08 12.03
N TYR A 169 14.15 14.60 11.38
CA TYR A 169 13.56 15.92 11.66
C TYR A 169 12.17 15.75 12.29
N PHE A 170 11.95 16.45 13.39
CA PHE A 170 10.62 16.72 13.92
C PHE A 170 10.28 18.18 13.58
N SER A 171 9.35 18.38 12.65
CA SER A 171 8.97 19.69 12.13
C SER A 171 7.46 19.81 11.96
N ALA A 172 6.92 21.03 12.11
CA ALA A 172 5.54 21.32 11.74
C ALA A 172 5.41 21.35 10.20
N LEU A 173 4.27 20.88 9.67
CA LEU A 173 3.98 20.91 8.24
C LEU A 173 4.15 22.33 7.67
N ASN A 174 4.78 22.45 6.50
CA ASN A 174 4.93 23.68 5.72
C ASN A 174 5.89 24.75 6.26
N GLY A 175 7.06 24.35 6.80
CA GLY A 175 8.32 25.06 6.57
C GLY A 175 8.46 26.52 7.03
N VAL A 176 7.55 27.07 7.84
CA VAL A 176 7.65 28.46 8.33
C VAL A 176 8.47 28.63 9.60
N ASP A 177 9.07 27.56 10.15
CA ASP A 177 10.09 27.66 11.19
C ASP A 177 11.19 26.60 11.01
N LEU A 178 12.12 26.85 10.09
CA LEU A 178 13.40 26.11 10.03
C LEU A 178 14.25 26.33 11.30
N SER A 179 13.90 27.32 12.11
CA SER A 179 14.51 27.66 13.41
C SER A 179 13.80 27.00 14.61
N GLY A 180 12.71 26.24 14.40
CA GLY A 180 11.91 25.64 15.48
C GLY A 180 11.97 24.10 15.57
N ASN A 181 12.82 23.46 14.76
CA ASN A 181 12.81 22.00 14.65
C ASN A 181 13.70 21.31 15.70
N VAL A 182 13.31 20.09 16.08
CA VAL A 182 14.21 19.14 16.74
C VAL A 182 14.82 18.25 15.66
N ILE A 183 16.16 18.14 15.68
CA ILE A 183 16.91 17.31 14.75
C ILE A 183 17.79 16.33 15.51
N PHE A 184 17.78 15.08 15.05
CA PHE A 184 18.75 14.07 15.45
C PHE A 184 19.60 13.72 14.25
N LYS A 185 20.87 14.14 14.31
CA LYS A 185 21.85 13.88 13.26
C LYS A 185 22.27 12.42 13.26
N ILE A 186 22.55 11.88 12.07
CA ILE A 186 23.14 10.54 11.97
C ILE A 186 24.52 10.45 12.62
N THR A 187 25.20 11.59 12.82
CA THR A 187 26.44 11.72 13.59
C THR A 187 26.24 11.62 15.12
N GLY A 188 25.00 11.50 15.58
CA GLY A 188 24.62 11.39 16.99
C GLY A 188 24.61 12.71 17.74
N ASN A 189 24.47 13.85 17.05
CA ASN A 189 24.24 15.16 17.65
C ASN A 189 22.75 15.50 17.60
N ALA A 190 22.23 16.10 18.66
CA ALA A 190 20.86 16.60 18.74
C ALA A 190 20.86 18.14 18.67
N GLY A 191 19.96 18.71 17.87
CA GLY A 191 19.75 20.15 17.75
C GLY A 191 18.31 20.52 18.09
N ILE A 192 18.11 21.61 18.83
CA ILE A 192 16.79 22.25 19.00
C ILE A 192 16.91 23.67 18.46
N GLY A 193 16.20 23.97 17.38
CA GLY A 193 16.32 25.23 16.64
C GLY A 193 17.68 25.45 15.95
N VAL A 194 18.45 24.38 15.77
CA VAL A 194 19.78 24.39 15.16
C VAL A 194 19.85 23.37 14.01
N ALA A 195 20.03 23.83 12.78
CA ALA A 195 20.11 22.95 11.61
C ALA A 195 21.41 22.11 11.53
N ALA A 196 22.50 22.61 12.13
CA ALA A 196 23.82 21.96 12.11
C ALA A 196 24.48 21.98 13.50
N PRO A 197 24.02 21.13 14.45
CA PRO A 197 24.57 21.08 15.80
C PRO A 197 26.04 20.63 15.77
N LYS A 198 26.93 21.47 16.31
CA LYS A 198 28.39 21.22 16.39
C LYS A 198 28.80 20.44 17.65
N SER A 199 27.88 20.31 18.61
CA SER A 199 28.03 19.57 19.87
C SER A 199 26.97 18.47 19.98
N LYS A 200 27.13 17.55 20.94
CA LYS A 200 26.18 16.45 21.17
C LYS A 200 24.75 16.91 21.43
N LEU A 201 24.60 18.03 22.13
CA LEU A 201 23.35 18.78 22.23
C LEU A 201 23.66 20.25 21.94
N GLN A 202 22.91 20.86 21.02
CA GLN A 202 22.97 22.30 20.76
C GLN A 202 21.55 22.86 20.70
N ILE A 203 21.28 23.91 21.48
CA ILE A 203 19.98 24.57 21.56
C ILE A 203 20.17 26.03 21.13
N ASN A 204 19.36 26.50 20.19
CA ASN A 204 19.24 27.91 19.82
C ASN A 204 17.93 28.44 20.40
N GLY A 205 18.00 28.90 21.64
CA GLY A 205 16.86 29.27 22.46
C GLY A 205 17.15 28.99 23.94
N ASP A 206 16.17 29.26 24.79
CA ASP A 206 16.30 29.10 26.24
C ASP A 206 16.15 27.63 26.66
N ILE A 207 16.85 27.26 27.72
CA ILE A 207 16.70 25.96 28.39
C ILE A 207 16.04 26.20 29.74
N GLN A 208 14.77 25.80 29.87
CA GLN A 208 14.09 25.83 31.17
C GLN A 208 14.43 24.56 31.97
N ILE A 209 14.95 24.75 33.18
CA ILE A 209 15.26 23.66 34.12
C ILE A 209 14.33 23.80 35.33
N ASN A 210 13.14 23.19 35.26
CA ASN A 210 12.11 23.27 36.31
C ASN A 210 11.78 21.89 36.88
N ASN A 211 12.46 21.49 37.96
CA ASN A 211 12.04 20.33 38.73
C ASN A 211 11.95 20.71 40.21
N ALA A 212 10.77 20.56 40.82
CA ALA A 212 10.61 20.77 42.26
C ALA A 212 11.24 19.63 43.09
N ASN A 213 11.47 18.46 42.47
CA ASN A 213 12.00 17.25 43.09
C ASN A 213 13.27 16.80 42.38
N HIS A 214 14.35 17.56 42.55
CA HIS A 214 15.67 17.18 42.02
C HIS A 214 16.12 15.84 42.62
N VAL A 215 16.65 14.95 41.78
CA VAL A 215 17.23 13.69 42.26
C VAL A 215 18.43 13.99 43.17
N ALA A 216 18.69 13.13 44.15
CA ALA A 216 19.87 13.26 45.00
C ALA A 216 21.14 13.26 44.12
N CYS A 217 22.12 14.09 44.48
CA CYS A 217 23.39 14.07 43.79
C CYS A 217 24.18 12.82 44.21
N ASP A 218 24.33 11.88 43.27
CA ASP A 218 25.06 10.62 43.42
C ASP A 218 26.02 10.39 42.24
N ASN A 219 26.61 9.20 42.16
CA ASN A 219 27.56 8.86 41.09
C ASN A 219 26.95 8.82 39.69
N ASP A 220 25.66 8.48 39.57
CA ASP A 220 24.98 8.35 38.27
C ASP A 220 24.53 9.72 37.74
N HIS A 221 24.31 10.68 38.63
CA HIS A 221 23.90 12.05 38.29
C HIS A 221 25.04 13.09 38.30
N ARG A 222 26.31 12.65 38.40
CA ARG A 222 27.46 13.56 38.36
C ARG A 222 27.47 14.42 37.09
N GLY A 223 27.67 15.72 37.26
CA GLY A 223 27.65 16.70 36.16
C GLY A 223 26.26 17.20 35.77
N ALA A 224 25.19 16.69 36.39
CA ALA A 224 23.86 17.27 36.24
C ALA A 224 23.84 18.73 36.73
N ILE A 225 23.03 19.56 36.07
CA ILE A 225 22.78 20.95 36.45
C ILE A 225 21.33 21.05 36.90
N LYS A 226 21.09 21.69 38.05
CA LYS A 226 19.76 22.07 38.50
C LYS A 226 19.66 23.58 38.68
N TYR A 227 18.44 24.07 38.68
CA TYR A 227 18.08 25.40 39.14
C TYR A 227 17.16 25.27 40.36
N GLU A 228 17.55 25.87 41.48
CA GLU A 228 16.82 25.82 42.75
C GLU A 228 17.10 27.09 43.56
N ASN A 229 16.10 27.64 44.24
CA ASN A 229 16.25 28.86 45.06
C ASN A 229 17.02 29.98 44.33
N ASP A 230 16.64 30.23 43.07
CA ASP A 230 17.24 31.21 42.16
C ASP A 230 18.72 31.01 41.80
N ASN A 231 19.32 29.86 42.13
CA ASN A 231 20.72 29.56 41.85
C ASN A 231 20.89 28.29 41.02
N PHE A 232 21.97 28.24 40.23
CA PHE A 232 22.40 27.05 39.52
C PHE A 232 23.31 26.19 40.39
N TYR A 233 23.03 24.89 40.45
CA TYR A 233 23.89 23.92 41.12
C TYR A 233 24.33 22.83 40.17
N GLY A 234 25.58 22.39 40.32
CA GLY A 234 26.15 21.23 39.64
C GLY A 234 26.33 20.06 40.61
N CYS A 235 25.94 18.86 40.20
CA CYS A 235 26.16 17.65 40.99
C CYS A 235 27.63 17.20 40.90
N ARG A 236 28.31 17.09 42.05
CA ARG A 236 29.66 16.53 42.18
C ARG A 236 29.61 15.14 42.83
N THR A 237 30.64 14.71 43.57
CA THR A 237 30.77 13.32 44.05
C THR A 237 29.66 12.86 45.00
N THR A 238 29.15 13.72 45.88
CA THR A 238 28.01 13.38 46.78
C THR A 238 27.18 14.61 47.19
N GLY A 239 27.23 15.69 46.39
CA GLY A 239 26.57 16.93 46.78
C GLY A 239 26.39 17.92 45.63
N TRP A 240 25.33 18.71 45.75
CA TRP A 240 25.04 19.85 44.89
C TRP A 240 25.94 21.02 45.27
N VAL A 241 26.65 21.57 44.29
CA VAL A 241 27.55 22.71 44.47
C VAL A 241 27.06 23.85 43.62
N GLN A 242 26.86 25.02 44.22
CA GLN A 242 26.45 26.22 43.51
C GLN A 242 27.49 26.59 42.44
N LEU A 243 27.04 27.00 41.26
CA LEU A 243 27.87 27.30 40.09
C LEU A 243 27.90 28.79 39.74
N ASP A 244 26.83 29.49 40.08
CA ASP A 244 26.71 30.93 39.99
C ASP A 244 27.15 31.59 41.30
N ASN A 245 27.82 32.74 41.17
CA ASN A 245 28.21 33.59 42.30
C ASN A 245 27.21 34.72 42.48
#